data_AF-A0AAD8PDJ4-F1
#
_entry.id   AF-A0AAD8PDJ4-F1
#
_cell.length_a   1.000
_cell.length_b   1.000
_cell.length_c   1.000
_cell.angle_alpha   90.00
_cell.angle_beta   90.00
_cell.angle_gamma   90.00
#
_symmetry.space_group_name_H-M   'P 1'
#
loop_
_entity.id
_entity.type
_entity.pdbx_description
1 polymer ?
#
loop_
_entity_poly.entity_id
_entity_poly.type
_entity_poly.pdbx_seq_one_letter_code
_entity_poly.pdbx_strand_id
1 'polypeptide(L)'
;MGERLLTRREARVWQLYVLLLTVLLIDTSEISSASQVVADGSNLLTEERDRFTIYQVTLPRLPSDVSANDFHINLIGTQFINITVDNTNVDWKIRLTQSIPSDIIFYPEYSATMERADGPMSTWIVKVRLPKVFDLSPVKVKKDEL
;
A
#
# COMPACT_ATOMS: atom_id res chain seq x y z
N MET A 1 -37.11 61.50 -0.84
CA MET A 1 -37.43 60.37 -1.74
C MET A 1 -36.15 60.05 -2.52
N GLY A 2 -35.27 59.26 -1.92
CA GLY A 2 -33.88 59.08 -2.37
C GLY A 2 -33.43 57.68 -2.02
N GLU A 3 -34.03 56.70 -2.68
CA GLU A 3 -33.64 55.30 -2.54
C GLU A 3 -33.19 54.76 -3.90
N ARG A 4 -32.26 53.80 -3.84
CA ARG A 4 -31.91 52.83 -4.89
C ARG A 4 -30.80 53.22 -5.90
N LEU A 5 -29.58 53.48 -5.43
CA LEU A 5 -28.38 53.34 -6.27
C LEU A 5 -27.16 52.70 -5.58
N LEU A 6 -27.34 52.03 -4.43
CA LEU A 6 -26.23 51.36 -3.70
C LEU A 6 -26.18 49.83 -3.87
N THR A 7 -27.19 49.20 -4.46
CA THR A 7 -27.35 47.74 -4.41
C THR A 7 -26.55 46.95 -5.46
N ARG A 8 -26.07 47.58 -6.54
CA ARG A 8 -25.46 46.85 -7.67
C ARG A 8 -23.95 46.60 -7.50
N ARG A 9 -23.25 47.45 -6.73
CA ARG A 9 -21.83 47.27 -6.45
C ARG A 9 -21.59 46.24 -5.34
N GLU A 10 -22.40 46.28 -4.28
CA GLU A 10 -22.31 45.28 -3.22
C GLU A 10 -22.65 43.88 -3.72
N ALA A 11 -23.70 43.71 -4.52
CA ALA A 11 -24.05 42.41 -5.09
C ALA A 11 -22.93 41.75 -5.90
N ARG A 12 -22.10 42.54 -6.61
CA ARG A 12 -20.95 42.04 -7.36
C ARG A 12 -19.80 41.61 -6.46
N VAL A 13 -19.60 42.32 -5.35
CA VAL A 13 -18.59 41.96 -4.33
C VAL A 13 -18.99 40.66 -3.64
N TRP A 14 -20.26 40.51 -3.26
CA TRP A 14 -20.79 39.26 -2.71
C TRP A 14 -20.65 38.10 -3.69
N GLN A 15 -20.94 38.31 -4.99
CA GLN A 15 -20.71 37.30 -6.03
C GLN A 15 -19.23 36.91 -6.16
N LEU A 16 -18.31 37.88 -6.11
CA LEU A 16 -16.87 37.61 -6.15
C LEU A 16 -16.40 36.81 -4.93
N TYR A 17 -16.90 37.13 -3.73
CA TYR A 17 -16.60 36.37 -2.52
C TYR A 17 -17.11 34.93 -2.57
N VAL A 18 -18.34 34.73 -3.05
CA VAL A 18 -18.91 33.38 -3.24
C VAL A 18 -18.08 32.59 -4.26
N LEU A 19 -17.67 33.23 -5.36
CA LEU A 19 -16.89 32.57 -6.41
C LEU A 19 -15.47 32.22 -5.93
N LEU A 20 -14.83 33.11 -5.17
CA LEU A 20 -13.54 32.85 -4.52
C LEU A 20 -13.65 31.70 -3.49
N LEU A 21 -14.71 31.67 -2.69
CA LEU A 21 -14.97 30.60 -1.73
C LEU A 21 -15.22 29.25 -2.44
N THR A 22 -15.94 29.24 -3.56
CA THR A 22 -16.14 28.02 -4.35
C THR A 22 -14.85 27.52 -4.98
N VAL A 23 -13.95 28.40 -5.45
CA VAL A 23 -12.65 27.99 -5.98
C VAL A 23 -11.76 27.41 -4.87
N LEU A 24 -11.74 28.04 -3.68
CA LEU A 24 -11.02 27.53 -2.51
C LEU A 24 -11.56 26.18 -1.99
N LEU A 25 -12.85 25.89 -2.19
CA LEU A 25 -13.46 24.59 -1.83
C LEU A 25 -13.20 23.49 -2.87
N ILE A 26 -12.84 23.84 -4.11
CA ILE A 26 -12.57 22.86 -5.17
C ILE A 26 -11.16 22.25 -5.00
N ASP A 27 -10.21 22.98 -4.41
CA ASP A 27 -8.81 22.52 -4.20
C ASP A 27 -8.62 21.46 -3.10
N THR A 28 -9.67 21.07 -2.36
CA THR A 28 -9.58 19.97 -1.38
C THR A 28 -10.29 18.70 -1.83
N SER A 29 -10.73 18.64 -3.09
CA SER A 29 -11.45 17.49 -3.66
C SER A 29 -10.66 16.66 -4.65
N GLU A 30 -9.32 16.77 -4.66
CA GLU A 30 -8.47 15.64 -5.03
C GLU A 30 -8.59 14.55 -3.95
N ILE A 31 -9.80 13.98 -3.88
CA ILE A 31 -10.09 12.68 -3.34
C ILE A 31 -9.10 11.77 -4.01
N SER A 32 -8.10 11.39 -3.21
CA SER A 32 -7.28 10.19 -3.31
C SER A 32 -7.90 9.23 -4.32
N SER A 33 -7.50 9.42 -5.58
CA SER A 33 -7.63 8.37 -6.55
C SER A 33 -6.60 7.38 -6.07
N ALA A 34 -7.06 6.46 -5.22
CA ALA A 34 -6.43 5.16 -5.05
C ALA A 34 -6.40 4.54 -6.45
N SER A 35 -5.43 4.98 -7.24
CA SER A 35 -4.96 4.29 -8.41
C SER A 35 -4.42 3.00 -7.83
N GLN A 36 -5.28 1.98 -7.78
CA GLN A 36 -4.83 0.62 -7.64
C GLN A 36 -3.90 0.42 -8.83
N VAL A 37 -2.60 0.61 -8.57
CA VAL A 37 -1.55 0.16 -9.46
C VAL A 37 -1.60 -1.36 -9.37
N VAL A 38 -2.57 -1.95 -10.03
CA VAL A 38 -2.53 -3.34 -10.48
C VAL A 38 -1.50 -3.32 -11.61
N ALA A 39 -0.22 -3.21 -11.26
CA ALA A 39 0.80 -3.27 -12.29
C ALA A 39 0.92 -4.72 -12.75
N ASP A 40 1.01 -4.83 -14.08
CA ASP A 40 1.28 -6.04 -14.83
C ASP A 40 2.29 -6.93 -14.10
N GLY A 41 2.07 -8.24 -14.14
CA GLY A 41 2.89 -9.26 -13.48
C GLY A 41 4.38 -9.28 -13.86
N SER A 42 4.89 -8.32 -14.63
CA SER A 42 6.31 -8.14 -14.96
C SER A 42 7.19 -7.78 -13.75
N ASN A 43 6.60 -7.24 -12.68
CA ASN A 43 7.33 -6.88 -11.45
C ASN A 43 7.31 -7.97 -10.38
N LEU A 44 6.62 -9.10 -10.61
CA LEU A 44 6.52 -10.21 -9.68
C LEU A 44 7.34 -11.41 -10.17
N LEU A 45 8.34 -11.80 -9.41
CA LEU A 45 9.07 -13.04 -9.59
C LEU A 45 8.63 -14.03 -8.51
N THR A 46 8.26 -15.24 -8.93
CA THR A 46 7.94 -16.34 -8.01
C THR A 46 9.03 -17.39 -8.11
N GLU A 47 9.64 -17.69 -6.98
CA GLU A 47 10.70 -18.70 -6.88
C GLU A 47 10.24 -19.85 -6.00
N GLU A 48 10.17 -21.04 -6.58
CA GLU A 48 9.84 -22.25 -5.84
C GLU A 48 11.10 -22.88 -5.22
N ARG A 49 11.04 -23.12 -3.91
CA ARG A 49 12.01 -23.96 -3.18
C ARG A 49 11.30 -25.17 -2.60
N ASP A 50 12.07 -26.12 -2.06
CA ASP A 50 11.50 -27.38 -1.55
C ASP A 50 10.52 -27.16 -0.39
N ARG A 51 10.85 -26.24 0.54
CA ARG A 51 10.05 -26.02 1.76
C ARG A 51 9.18 -24.77 1.74
N PHE A 52 9.43 -23.86 0.82
CA PHE A 52 8.75 -22.56 0.75
C PHE A 52 8.76 -22.02 -0.68
N THR A 53 7.87 -21.07 -0.94
CA THR A 53 7.83 -20.26 -2.14
C THR A 53 8.20 -18.83 -1.76
N ILE A 54 9.06 -18.18 -2.55
CA ILE A 54 9.39 -16.77 -2.40
C ILE A 54 8.63 -15.99 -3.48
N TYR A 55 7.86 -15.00 -3.04
CA TYR A 55 7.29 -13.98 -3.91
C TYR A 55 8.15 -12.72 -3.81
N GLN A 56 8.80 -12.35 -4.90
CA GLN A 56 9.62 -11.16 -4.98
C GLN A 56 8.92 -10.11 -5.84
N VAL A 57 8.70 -8.91 -5.29
CA VAL A 57 8.15 -7.77 -6.01
C VAL A 57 9.16 -6.65 -6.06
N THR A 58 9.37 -6.09 -7.25
CA THR A 58 10.11 -4.85 -7.43
C THR A 58 9.14 -3.67 -7.45
N LEU A 59 9.32 -2.75 -6.52
CA LEU A 59 8.50 -1.55 -6.33
C LEU A 59 9.31 -0.31 -6.71
N PRO A 60 9.18 0.20 -7.94
CA PRO A 60 9.88 1.41 -8.37
C PRO A 60 9.16 2.68 -7.92
N ARG A 61 9.89 3.80 -7.90
CA ARG A 61 9.36 5.17 -7.67
C ARG A 61 8.74 5.37 -6.28
N LEU A 62 9.33 4.78 -5.25
CA LEU A 62 9.01 5.11 -3.87
C LEU A 62 9.78 6.36 -3.43
N PRO A 63 9.17 7.27 -2.65
CA PRO A 63 9.89 8.40 -2.06
C PRO A 63 11.16 7.97 -1.32
N SER A 64 12.22 8.78 -1.41
CA SER A 64 13.54 8.43 -0.83
C SER A 64 13.58 8.38 0.70
N ASP A 65 12.58 8.94 1.37
CA ASP A 65 12.40 8.91 2.82
C ASP A 65 11.74 7.60 3.32
N VAL A 66 11.21 6.76 2.41
CA VAL A 66 10.75 5.42 2.74
C VAL A 66 11.92 4.57 3.23
N SER A 67 11.69 3.88 4.34
CA SER A 67 12.59 2.93 4.99
C SER A 67 12.02 1.51 4.95
N ALA A 68 12.85 0.53 5.32
CA ALA A 68 12.40 -0.87 5.37
C ALA A 68 11.25 -1.12 6.37
N ASN A 69 11.11 -0.25 7.39
CA ASN A 69 10.08 -0.38 8.43
C ASN A 69 8.71 0.14 7.99
N ASP A 70 8.65 0.91 6.91
CA ASP A 70 7.40 1.48 6.38
C ASP A 70 6.61 0.46 5.55
N PHE A 71 7.20 -0.71 5.26
CA PHE A 71 6.57 -1.78 4.51
C PHE A 71 5.76 -2.68 5.44
N HIS A 72 4.48 -2.87 5.11
CA HIS A 72 3.57 -3.77 5.82
C HIS A 72 3.07 -4.87 4.90
N ILE A 73 3.22 -6.11 5.33
CA ILE A 73 2.86 -7.30 4.56
C ILE A 73 1.74 -8.01 5.31
N ASN A 74 0.55 -8.05 4.71
CA ASN A 74 -0.64 -8.63 5.31
C ASN A 74 -1.20 -9.76 4.46
N LEU A 75 -1.75 -10.80 5.10
CA LEU A 75 -2.53 -11.81 4.40
C LEU A 75 -3.99 -11.38 4.32
N ILE A 76 -4.56 -11.36 3.12
CA ILE A 76 -5.99 -11.12 2.88
C ILE A 76 -6.66 -12.47 2.57
N GLY A 77 -7.50 -12.92 3.50
CA GLY A 77 -8.14 -14.22 3.43
C GLY A 77 -7.10 -15.34 3.42
N THR A 78 -7.23 -16.28 2.49
CA THR A 78 -6.32 -17.43 2.35
C THR A 78 -5.49 -17.42 1.07
N GLN A 79 -5.63 -16.39 0.23
CA GLN A 79 -5.17 -16.44 -1.17
C GLN A 79 -4.37 -15.23 -1.63
N PHE A 80 -4.30 -14.16 -0.84
CA PHE A 80 -3.64 -12.94 -1.28
C PHE A 80 -2.69 -12.41 -0.22
N ILE A 81 -1.47 -12.07 -0.63
CA ILE A 81 -0.58 -11.21 0.14
C ILE A 81 -0.83 -9.77 -0.33
N ASN A 82 -0.96 -8.86 0.62
CA ASN A 82 -1.01 -7.44 0.40
C ASN A 82 0.26 -6.77 0.92
N ILE A 83 0.86 -5.91 0.10
CA ILE A 83 2.02 -5.10 0.47
C ILE A 83 1.59 -3.65 0.42
N THR A 84 1.68 -2.97 1.54
CA THR A 84 1.42 -1.53 1.67
C THR A 84 2.68 -0.82 2.16
N VAL A 85 2.82 0.46 1.81
CA VAL A 85 3.96 1.28 2.26
C VAL A 85 3.43 2.57 2.88
N ASP A 86 3.81 2.84 4.12
CA ASP A 86 3.34 4.00 4.88
C ASP A 86 3.63 5.31 4.16
N ASN A 87 2.72 6.27 4.30
CA ASN A 87 2.78 7.61 3.68
C ASN A 87 2.90 7.60 2.15
N THR A 88 2.54 6.48 1.50
CA THR A 88 2.45 6.38 0.04
C THR A 88 1.09 5.84 -0.39
N ASN A 89 0.84 5.82 -1.70
CA ASN A 89 -0.35 5.20 -2.29
C ASN A 89 -0.09 3.76 -2.78
N VAL A 90 0.98 3.11 -2.30
CA VAL A 90 1.29 1.74 -2.71
C VAL A 90 0.40 0.75 -1.98
N ASP A 91 -0.45 0.05 -2.74
CA ASP A 91 -1.26 -1.11 -2.33
C ASP A 91 -1.09 -2.22 -3.39
N TRP A 92 -0.26 -3.22 -3.09
CA TRP A 92 0.10 -4.28 -4.04
C TRP A 92 -0.40 -5.65 -3.60
N LYS A 93 -1.17 -6.32 -4.46
CA LYS A 93 -1.77 -7.62 -4.17
C LYS A 93 -1.14 -8.74 -4.99
N ILE A 94 -0.65 -9.76 -4.31
CA ILE A 94 -0.07 -10.96 -4.91
C ILE A 94 -1.04 -12.11 -4.65
N ARG A 95 -1.52 -12.75 -5.73
CA ARG A 95 -2.29 -13.99 -5.60
C ARG A 95 -1.33 -15.15 -5.33
N LEU A 96 -1.61 -15.91 -4.28
CA LEU A 96 -0.86 -17.10 -3.92
C LEU A 96 -1.16 -18.26 -4.89
N THR A 97 -0.11 -19.02 -5.20
CA THR A 97 -0.23 -20.25 -5.99
C THR A 97 -0.93 -21.35 -5.20
N GLN A 98 -0.67 -21.40 -3.89
CA GLN A 98 -1.30 -22.31 -2.94
C GLN A 98 -1.99 -21.49 -1.86
N SER A 99 -3.26 -21.81 -1.58
CA SER A 99 -4.00 -21.18 -0.50
C SER A 99 -3.49 -21.62 0.86
N ILE A 100 -3.43 -20.68 1.81
CA ILE A 100 -3.16 -20.98 3.21
C ILE A 100 -4.41 -21.63 3.83
N PRO A 101 -4.27 -22.70 4.64
CA PRO A 101 -5.40 -23.27 5.35
C PRO A 101 -6.12 -22.24 6.23
N SER A 102 -7.45 -22.23 6.22
CA SER A 102 -8.28 -21.21 6.90
C SER A 102 -8.25 -21.28 8.42
N ASP A 103 -7.81 -22.42 8.97
CA ASP A 103 -7.65 -22.70 10.39
C ASP A 103 -6.30 -22.22 10.95
N ILE A 104 -5.45 -21.60 10.11
CA ILE A 104 -4.12 -21.14 10.49
C ILE A 104 -4.06 -19.62 10.52
N ILE A 105 -3.55 -19.08 11.63
CA ILE A 105 -3.09 -17.70 11.69
C ILE A 105 -1.66 -17.69 11.17
N PHE A 106 -1.45 -17.07 10.00
CA PHE A 106 -0.15 -16.99 9.36
C PHE A 106 0.32 -15.56 9.23
N TYR A 107 1.54 -15.30 9.71
CA TYR A 107 2.23 -14.03 9.54
C TYR A 107 3.37 -14.24 8.53
N PRO A 108 3.29 -13.64 7.33
CA PRO A 108 4.32 -13.82 6.32
C PRO A 108 5.66 -13.25 6.80
N GLU A 109 6.70 -14.07 6.71
CA GLU A 109 8.08 -13.56 6.82
C GLU A 109 8.39 -12.75 5.57
N TYR A 110 8.97 -11.56 5.73
CA TYR A 110 9.37 -10.73 4.60
C TYR A 110 10.69 -10.02 4.85
N SER A 111 11.28 -9.54 3.76
CA SER A 111 12.41 -8.61 3.76
C SER A 111 12.19 -7.54 2.70
N ALA A 112 12.43 -6.27 3.04
CA ALA A 112 12.44 -5.16 2.11
C ALA A 112 13.86 -4.58 2.02
N THR A 113 14.39 -4.48 0.80
CA THR A 113 15.74 -3.96 0.54
C THR A 113 15.71 -2.94 -0.58
N MET A 114 16.34 -1.78 -0.37
CA MET A 114 16.51 -0.79 -1.42
C MET A 114 17.49 -1.33 -2.47
N GLU A 115 17.04 -1.41 -3.72
CA GLU A 115 17.88 -1.82 -4.85
C GLU A 115 18.63 -0.62 -5.42
N ARG A 116 17.95 0.52 -5.56
CA ARG A 116 18.50 1.73 -6.19
C ARG A 116 17.85 2.97 -5.60
N ALA A 117 18.64 4.04 -5.45
CA ALA A 117 18.17 5.40 -5.25
C ALA A 117 18.43 6.22 -6.52
N ASP A 118 17.47 7.05 -6.91
CA ASP A 118 17.54 7.95 -8.06
C ASP A 118 16.92 9.31 -7.68
N GLY A 119 17.75 10.18 -7.11
CA GLY A 119 17.34 11.48 -6.59
C GLY A 119 16.27 11.35 -5.50
N PRO A 120 15.09 11.98 -5.65
CA PRO A 120 14.01 11.94 -4.66
C PRO A 120 13.22 10.62 -4.66
N MET A 121 13.57 9.68 -5.54
CA MET A 121 12.87 8.41 -5.72
C MET A 121 13.82 7.24 -5.47
N SER A 122 13.24 6.08 -5.18
CA SER A 122 13.96 4.84 -4.93
C SER A 122 13.19 3.65 -5.50
N THR A 123 13.93 2.57 -5.75
CA THR A 123 13.38 1.26 -6.13
C THR A 123 13.70 0.28 -5.03
N TRP A 124 12.68 -0.44 -4.57
CA TRP A 124 12.78 -1.44 -3.52
C TRP A 124 12.44 -2.82 -4.04
N ILE A 125 13.10 -3.82 -3.49
CA ILE A 125 12.76 -5.23 -3.67
C ILE A 125 12.17 -5.73 -2.36
N VAL A 126 10.94 -6.23 -2.43
CA VAL A 126 10.26 -6.89 -1.31
C VAL A 126 10.19 -8.37 -1.60
N LYS A 127 10.67 -9.19 -0.67
CA LYS A 127 10.58 -10.66 -0.75
C LYS A 127 9.69 -11.13 0.37
N VAL A 128 8.66 -11.90 0.03
CA VAL A 128 7.76 -12.53 0.99
C VAL A 128 7.92 -14.04 0.87
N ARG A 129 8.14 -14.69 2.00
CA ARG A 129 8.38 -16.13 2.08
C ARG A 129 7.14 -16.84 2.62
N LEU A 130 6.67 -17.83 1.87
CA LEU A 130 5.50 -18.62 2.23
C LEU A 130 5.88 -20.10 2.34
N PRO A 131 5.63 -20.79 3.47
CA PRO A 131 5.89 -22.22 3.58
C PRO A 131 4.91 -23.01 2.68
N LYS A 132 5.40 -24.11 2.11
CA LYS A 132 4.57 -25.04 1.31
C LYS A 132 3.80 -26.04 2.18
N VAL A 133 4.30 -26.27 3.39
CA VAL A 133 3.74 -27.19 4.37
C VAL A 133 3.48 -26.43 5.66
N PHE A 134 2.26 -26.53 6.15
CA PHE A 134 1.86 -26.01 7.44
C PHE A 134 1.64 -27.21 8.37
N ASP A 135 2.69 -27.61 9.09
CA ASP A 135 2.58 -28.69 10.08
C ASP A 135 2.14 -28.10 11.42
N LEU A 136 0.89 -28.40 11.81
CA LEU A 136 0.31 -27.99 13.09
C LEU A 136 0.39 -29.12 14.14
N SER A 137 1.10 -30.21 13.84
CA SER A 137 1.20 -31.34 14.76
C SER A 137 1.90 -30.90 16.05
N PRO A 138 1.33 -31.21 17.24
CA PRO A 138 1.96 -30.86 18.51
C PRO A 138 3.36 -31.48 18.60
N VAL A 139 4.39 -30.65 18.77
CA VAL A 139 5.74 -31.14 19.06
C VAL A 139 5.83 -31.44 20.56
N LYS A 140 6.12 -32.70 20.90
CA LYS A 140 6.45 -33.06 22.28
C LYS A 140 7.85 -32.52 22.61
N VAL A 141 7.93 -31.36 23.24
CA VAL A 141 9.18 -30.86 23.81
C VAL A 141 9.55 -31.77 24.99
N LYS A 142 10.73 -32.41 24.93
CA LYS A 142 11.23 -33.20 26.06
C LYS A 142 11.72 -32.24 27.14
N LYS A 143 11.43 -32.58 28.40
CA LYS A 143 11.73 -31.76 29.57
C LYS A 143 13.23 -31.50 29.78
N ASP A 144 14.08 -32.29 29.13
CA ASP A 144 15.54 -32.23 29.22
C ASP A 144 16.18 -31.26 28.21
N GLU A 145 15.38 -30.62 27.34
CA GLU A 145 15.82 -29.64 26.33
C GLU A 145 15.42 -28.19 26.67
N LEU A 146 14.95 -27.95 27.90
CA LEU A 146 14.58 -26.64 28.45
C LEU A 146 15.59 -26.16 29.49
#